data_AF-A0A945S449-F1
#
_entry.id   AF-A0A945S449-F1
#
_cell.length_a   1.000
_cell.length_b   1.000
_cell.length_c   1.000
_cell.angle_alpha   90.00
_cell.angle_beta   90.00
_cell.angle_gamma   90.00
#
_symmetry.space_group_name_H-M   'P 1'
#
loop_
_entity.id
_entity.type
_entity.pdbx_description
1 polymer ?
#
loop_
_entity_poly.entity_id
_entity_poly.type
_entity_poly.pdbx_seq_one_letter_code
_entity_poly.pdbx_strand_id
1 'polypeptide(L)'
;MEDTPERALARTLVEIARMHMPFGKFGPRSFPPRGIPIYDLPYEYLAYFERKGFPSGRLGELLRFIYLAKRDGADGMFDPLRARAGGRTSLRQPKQRRWAFDGDDCEQKEKDS
;
A
#
# COMPACT_ATOMS: atom_id res chain seq x y z
N MET A 1 -30.44 -12.18 -19.54
CA MET A 1 -29.11 -12.48 -18.96
C MET A 1 -28.98 -11.48 -17.84
N GLU A 2 -29.38 -11.86 -16.64
CA GLU A 2 -29.49 -10.93 -15.52
C GLU A 2 -28.08 -10.68 -14.94
N ASP A 3 -27.53 -9.49 -15.17
CA ASP A 3 -26.37 -9.00 -14.45
C ASP A 3 -26.79 -8.68 -13.01
N THR A 4 -26.76 -9.70 -12.15
CA THR A 4 -27.08 -9.53 -10.73
C THR A 4 -26.02 -8.63 -10.08
N PRO A 5 -26.40 -7.62 -9.28
CA PRO A 5 -25.45 -6.73 -8.60
C PRO A 5 -24.45 -7.51 -7.73
N GLU A 6 -24.85 -8.66 -7.20
CA GLU A 6 -24.01 -9.57 -6.43
C GLU A 6 -22.79 -10.08 -7.22
N ARG A 7 -22.95 -10.39 -8.50
CA ARG A 7 -21.85 -10.84 -9.36
C ARG A 7 -20.85 -9.71 -9.63
N ALA A 8 -21.34 -8.50 -9.85
CA ALA A 8 -20.49 -7.32 -10.05
C ALA A 8 -19.68 -7.00 -8.78
N LEU A 9 -20.31 -7.12 -7.61
CA LEU A 9 -19.65 -6.99 -6.31
C LEU A 9 -18.57 -8.06 -6.12
N ALA A 10 -18.90 -9.33 -6.38
CA ALA A 10 -17.95 -10.43 -6.25
C ALA A 10 -16.69 -10.23 -7.12
N ARG A 11 -16.86 -9.78 -8.37
CA ARG A 11 -15.73 -9.43 -9.26
C ARG A 11 -14.86 -8.31 -8.68
N THR A 12 -15.50 -7.25 -8.20
CA THR A 12 -14.81 -6.11 -7.57
C THR A 12 -14.00 -6.55 -6.34
N LEU A 13 -14.56 -7.41 -5.49
CA LEU A 13 -13.84 -7.95 -4.33
C LEU A 13 -12.63 -8.81 -4.73
N VAL A 14 -12.75 -9.62 -5.79
CA VAL A 14 -11.64 -10.41 -6.32
C VAL A 14 -10.53 -9.50 -6.85
N GLU A 15 -10.87 -8.40 -7.51
CA GLU A 15 -9.90 -7.39 -7.95
C GLU A 15 -9.21 -6.70 -6.77
N ILE A 16 -9.98 -6.30 -5.75
CA ILE A 16 -9.43 -5.71 -4.52
C ILE A 16 -8.43 -6.65 -3.85
N ALA A 17 -8.74 -7.94 -3.78
CA ALA A 17 -7.88 -8.94 -3.16
C ALA A 17 -6.55 -9.15 -3.92
N ARG A 18 -6.54 -8.92 -5.24
CA ARG A 18 -5.35 -9.11 -6.09
C ARG A 18 -4.52 -7.84 -6.24
N MET A 19 -5.16 -6.68 -6.08
CA MET A 19 -4.55 -5.37 -6.32
C MET A 19 -3.68 -4.92 -5.14
N HIS A 20 -2.48 -4.46 -5.48
CA HIS A 20 -1.55 -3.83 -4.53
C HIS A 20 -1.40 -2.36 -4.91
N MET A 21 -1.03 -1.52 -3.95
CA MET A 21 -0.82 -0.10 -4.21
C MET A 21 0.43 0.09 -5.10
N PRO A 22 0.32 0.65 -6.32
CA PRO A 22 1.46 0.76 -7.24
C PRO A 22 2.37 1.97 -6.95
N PHE A 23 1.88 2.97 -6.19
CA PHE A 23 2.60 4.21 -5.93
C PHE A 23 2.31 4.76 -4.52
N GLY A 24 3.02 5.83 -4.16
CA GLY A 24 2.83 6.55 -2.90
C GLY A 24 3.51 5.89 -1.70
N LYS A 25 3.04 6.23 -0.49
CA LYS A 25 3.65 5.80 0.77
C LYS A 25 3.57 4.28 0.98
N PHE A 26 2.57 3.64 0.40
CA PHE A 26 2.29 2.20 0.54
C PHE A 26 2.68 1.39 -0.71
N GLY A 27 3.40 2.03 -1.63
CA GLY A 27 3.91 1.38 -2.84
C GLY A 27 5.12 0.47 -2.58
N PRO A 28 5.65 -0.14 -3.65
CA PRO A 28 6.78 -1.06 -3.60
C PRO A 28 8.07 -0.41 -3.08
N ARG A 29 8.19 0.92 -3.18
CA ARG A 29 9.34 1.69 -2.65
C ARG A 29 9.46 1.60 -1.12
N SER A 30 8.32 1.55 -0.42
CA SER A 30 8.28 1.47 1.04
C SER A 30 8.13 0.04 1.54
N PHE A 31 7.42 -0.80 0.78
CA PHE A 31 7.11 -2.20 1.13
C PHE A 31 7.48 -3.12 -0.04
N PRO A 32 8.76 -3.46 -0.22
CA PRO A 32 9.19 -4.39 -1.25
C PRO A 32 8.68 -5.82 -0.94
N PRO A 33 8.38 -6.65 -1.96
CA PRO A 33 8.60 -6.42 -3.39
C PRO A 33 7.41 -5.78 -4.15
N ARG A 34 6.17 -5.86 -3.64
CA ARG A 34 4.95 -5.50 -4.40
C ARG A 34 4.15 -4.32 -3.84
N GLY A 35 4.46 -3.84 -2.64
CA GLY A 35 3.64 -2.85 -1.92
C GLY A 35 2.61 -3.49 -0.99
N ILE A 36 1.76 -2.64 -0.40
CA ILE A 36 0.69 -3.09 0.50
C ILE A 36 -0.60 -3.33 -0.28
N PRO A 37 -1.38 -4.38 0.07
CA PRO A 37 -2.70 -4.62 -0.50
C PRO A 37 -3.65 -3.46 -0.25
N ILE A 38 -4.48 -3.10 -1.23
CA ILE A 38 -5.32 -1.91 -1.11
C ILE A 38 -6.36 -2.00 0.03
N TYR A 39 -6.80 -3.21 0.40
CA TYR A 39 -7.75 -3.43 1.50
C TYR A 39 -7.13 -3.17 2.89
N ASP A 40 -5.80 -3.26 3.01
CA ASP A 40 -5.08 -3.07 4.28
C ASP A 40 -4.58 -1.64 4.46
N LEU A 41 -4.96 -0.73 3.56
CA LEU A 41 -4.61 0.68 3.65
C LEU A 41 -5.27 1.33 4.88
N PRO A 42 -4.54 2.22 5.58
CA PRO A 42 -5.12 3.00 6.67
C PRO A 42 -6.14 3.99 6.14
N TYR A 43 -7.17 4.25 6.94
CA TYR A 43 -8.30 5.11 6.59
C TYR A 43 -7.84 6.53 6.23
N GLU A 44 -6.89 7.08 6.99
CA GLU A 44 -6.33 8.42 6.84
C GLU A 44 -5.70 8.62 5.46
N TYR A 45 -5.12 7.57 4.89
CA TYR A 45 -4.54 7.62 3.56
C TYR A 45 -5.62 7.69 2.48
N LEU A 46 -6.72 6.98 2.65
CA LEU A 46 -7.87 7.04 1.75
C LEU A 46 -8.62 8.37 1.87
N ALA A 47 -8.76 8.90 3.08
CA ALA A 47 -9.35 10.21 3.33
C ALA A 47 -8.56 11.36 2.66
N TYR A 48 -7.22 11.22 2.55
CA TYR A 48 -6.42 12.16 1.73
C TYR A 48 -6.81 12.13 0.26
N PHE A 49 -7.07 10.93 -0.31
CA PHE A 49 -7.55 10.81 -1.68
C PHE A 49 -8.98 11.31 -1.85
N GLU A 50 -9.84 11.20 -0.84
CA GLU A 50 -11.18 11.82 -0.91
C GLU A 50 -11.07 13.34 -1.06
N ARG A 51 -10.15 13.98 -0.33
CA ARG A 51 -9.93 15.44 -0.39
C ARG A 51 -9.24 15.89 -1.68
N LYS A 52 -8.27 15.12 -2.18
CA LYS A 52 -7.46 15.47 -3.36
C LYS A 52 -8.09 15.01 -4.68
N GLY A 53 -8.91 13.97 -4.62
CA GLY A 53 -9.39 13.21 -5.77
C GLY A 53 -8.70 11.85 -5.90
N PHE A 54 -9.50 10.81 -6.15
CA PHE A 54 -9.02 9.48 -6.49
C PHE A 54 -8.45 9.48 -7.92
N PRO A 55 -7.43 8.64 -8.20
CA PRO A 55 -6.93 8.47 -9.57
C PRO A 55 -8.06 7.97 -10.49
N SER A 56 -8.07 8.38 -11.76
CA SER A 56 -9.05 7.90 -12.72
C SER A 56 -8.84 6.41 -13.06
N GLY A 57 -9.92 5.75 -13.46
CA GLY A 57 -9.93 4.35 -13.87
C GLY A 57 -10.17 3.37 -12.73
N ARG A 58 -9.91 2.08 -12.99
CA ARG A 58 -10.31 0.98 -12.11
C ARG A 58 -9.71 1.06 -10.72
N LEU A 59 -8.45 1.50 -10.59
CA LEU A 59 -7.79 1.65 -9.29
C LEU A 59 -8.53 2.65 -8.38
N GLY A 60 -8.98 3.79 -8.93
CA GLY A 60 -9.73 4.79 -8.16
C GLY A 60 -11.08 4.29 -7.70
N GLU A 61 -11.79 3.53 -8.54
CA GLU A 61 -13.05 2.89 -8.17
C GLU A 61 -12.86 1.92 -6.99
N LEU A 62 -11.83 1.07 -7.04
CA LEU A 62 -11.51 0.13 -5.97
C LEU A 62 -11.13 0.87 -4.67
N LEU A 63 -10.32 1.92 -4.76
CA LEU A 63 -9.94 2.74 -3.60
C LEU A 63 -11.15 3.44 -2.97
N ARG A 64 -12.06 3.97 -3.79
CA ARG A 64 -13.29 4.59 -3.32
C ARG A 64 -14.20 3.58 -2.63
N PHE A 65 -14.32 2.37 -3.18
CA PHE A 65 -15.10 1.29 -2.58
C PHE A 65 -14.55 0.92 -1.19
N ILE A 66 -13.23 0.76 -1.07
CA ILE A 66 -12.57 0.44 0.21
C ILE A 66 -12.72 1.59 1.20
N TYR A 67 -12.59 2.84 0.74
CA TYR A 67 -12.81 4.01 1.57
C TYR A 67 -14.20 4.01 2.20
N LEU A 68 -15.24 3.79 1.39
CA LEU A 68 -16.62 3.69 1.86
C LEU A 68 -16.78 2.55 2.87
N ALA A 69 -16.30 1.34 2.53
CA ALA A 69 -16.37 0.20 3.43
C ALA A 69 -15.69 0.46 4.79
N LYS A 70 -14.53 1.12 4.80
CA LYS A 70 -13.82 1.48 6.04
C LYS A 70 -14.53 2.60 6.81
N ARG A 71 -15.07 3.61 6.11
CA ARG A 71 -15.86 4.68 6.72
C ARG A 71 -17.10 4.12 7.43
N ASP A 72 -17.73 3.11 6.84
CA ASP A 72 -18.91 2.46 7.38
C ASP A 72 -18.56 1.39 8.45
N GLY A 73 -17.27 1.15 8.73
CA GLY A 73 -16.81 0.19 9.74
C GLY A 73 -16.82 -1.27 9.27
N ALA A 74 -17.04 -1.54 7.99
CA ALA A 74 -17.06 -2.88 7.41
C ALA A 74 -15.66 -3.47 7.16
N ASP A 75 -14.60 -2.96 7.81
CA ASP A 75 -13.21 -3.41 7.63
C ASP A 75 -13.04 -4.92 7.90
N GLY A 76 -13.81 -5.46 8.84
CA GLY A 76 -13.79 -6.88 9.19
C GLY A 76 -14.16 -7.82 8.04
N MET A 77 -14.83 -7.33 6.98
CA MET A 77 -15.11 -8.14 5.78
C MET A 77 -13.83 -8.62 5.07
N PHE A 78 -12.71 -7.92 5.29
CA PHE A 78 -11.42 -8.23 4.67
C PHE A 78 -10.52 -9.11 5.56
N ASP A 79 -10.93 -9.42 6.80
CA ASP A 79 -10.19 -10.32 7.68
C ASP A 79 -9.92 -11.71 7.09
N PRO A 80 -10.83 -12.38 6.35
CA PRO A 80 -10.48 -13.64 5.68
C PRO A 80 -9.39 -13.47 4.61
N LEU A 81 -9.28 -12.30 3.98
CA LEU A 81 -8.19 -12.02 3.04
C LEU A 81 -6.86 -11.82 3.78
N ARG A 82 -6.88 -11.11 4.91
CA ARG A 82 -5.70 -10.91 5.78
C ARG A 82 -5.17 -12.22 6.34
N ALA A 83 -6.08 -13.10 6.80
CA ALA A 83 -5.72 -14.41 7.30
C ALA A 83 -4.98 -15.25 6.24
N ARG A 84 -5.45 -15.19 4.97
CA ARG A 84 -4.79 -15.87 3.84
C ARG A 84 -3.47 -15.21 3.43
N ALA A 85 -3.30 -13.92 3.67
CA ALA A 85 -2.10 -13.16 3.31
C ALA A 85 -0.97 -13.24 4.36
N GLY A 86 -1.19 -13.89 5.51
CA GLY A 86 -0.18 -14.04 6.56
C GLY A 86 -0.31 -13.02 7.71
N GLY A 87 -1.47 -12.37 7.86
CA GLY A 87 -1.78 -11.46 8.96
C GLY A 87 -1.91 -9.99 8.53
N ARG A 88 -2.02 -9.09 9.51
CA ARG A 88 -2.03 -7.64 9.25
C ARG A 88 -0.66 -7.23 8.72
N THR A 89 -0.63 -6.47 7.62
CA THR A 89 0.64 -6.00 7.08
C THR A 89 1.27 -5.05 8.09
N SER A 90 2.49 -5.35 8.52
CA SER A 90 3.19 -4.46 9.45
C SER A 90 3.46 -3.13 8.75
N LEU A 91 2.74 -2.07 9.13
CA LEU A 91 2.96 -0.71 8.61
C LEU A 91 4.27 -0.09 9.10
N ARG A 92 5.07 -0.82 9.89
CA ARG A 92 6.40 -0.40 10.33
C ARG A 92 7.32 -0.38 9.12
N GLN A 93 7.65 0.81 8.62
CA GLN A 93 8.60 0.94 7.53
C GLN A 93 9.90 0.19 7.90
N PRO A 94 10.49 -0.59 6.98
CA PRO A 94 11.84 -1.07 7.18
C PRO A 94 12.73 0.18 7.22
N LYS A 95 13.09 0.61 8.43
CA LYS A 95 14.12 1.62 8.63
C LYS A 95 15.36 1.05 7.97
N GLN A 96 15.71 1.56 6.79
CA GLN A 96 16.95 1.22 6.12
C GLN A 96 18.05 1.38 7.17
N ARG A 97 18.64 0.28 7.64
CA ARG A 97 19.86 0.33 8.45
C ARG A 97 20.94 0.73 7.46
N ARG A 98 21.08 2.04 7.26
CA ARG A 98 22.28 2.60 6.67
C ARG A 98 23.39 2.31 7.68
N TRP A 99 24.12 1.23 7.47
CA TRP A 99 25.39 1.06 8.16
C TRP A 99 26.33 2.10 7.56
N ALA A 100 26.58 3.18 8.29
CA ALA A 100 27.73 4.02 8.00
C ALA A 100 28.94 3.28 8.59
N PHE A 101 29.71 2.61 7.74
CA PHE A 101 31.13 2.43 8.04
C PHE A 101 31.75 3.78 7.73
N ASP A 102 31.88 4.60 8.77
CA ASP A 102 32.79 5.73 8.78
C ASP A 102 34.16 5.19 9.22
N GLY A 103 35.22 5.51 8.47
CA GLY A 103 36.60 5.09 8.70
C GLY A 103 37.19 4.47 7.43
N ASP A 104 38.19 5.03 6.75
CA ASP A 104 39.22 5.97 7.19
C ASP A 104 39.74 6.74 5.97
N ASP A 105 39.98 8.04 6.19
CA ASP A 105 40.60 8.99 5.28
C ASP A 105 42.04 8.55 4.96
N CYS A 106 42.29 8.10 3.74
CA CYS A 106 43.63 7.82 3.24
C CYS A 106 43.89 8.72 2.02
N GLU A 107 44.21 9.98 2.26
CA GLU A 107 44.81 10.83 1.23
C GLU A 107 45.96 11.65 1.85
N GLN A 108 47.17 11.15 1.63
CA GLN A 108 48.41 11.71 2.16
C GLN A 108 48.65 13.12 1.61
N LYS A 109 48.81 14.06 2.54
CA LYS A 109 49.23 15.44 2.32
C LYS A 109 50.61 15.55 1.64
N GLU A 110 50.60 16.42 0.64
CA GLU A 110 51.59 17.47 0.32
C GLU A 110 53.05 17.12 -0.04
N LYS A 111 53.41 17.58 -1.24
CA LYS A 111 54.74 18.04 -1.66
C LYS A 111 55.43 18.86 -0.57
N ASP A 112 56.71 18.62 -0.33
CA ASP A 112 57.73 19.69 -0.31
C ASP A 112 59.14 19.14 -0.56
N SER A 113 59.82 19.82 -1.50
CA SER A 113 61.26 19.90 -1.81
C SER A 113 62.05 18.74 -2.40
#